data_AF-A0A7J9RAN0-F1
#
_entry.id   AF-A0A7J9RAN0-F1
#
_cell.length_a   1.000
_cell.length_b   1.000
_cell.length_c   1.000
_cell.angle_alpha   90.00
_cell.angle_beta   90.00
_cell.angle_gamma   90.00
#
_symmetry.space_group_name_H-M   'P 1'
#
loop_
_entity.id
_entity.type
_entity.pdbx_description
1 polymer ?
#
loop_
_entity_poly.entity_id
_entity_poly.type
_entity_poly.pdbx_seq_one_letter_code
_entity_poly.pdbx_strand_id
1 'polypeptide(L)' 'MSSDEEFWHEKNVYCKYCGSKLTQNQKYCSEECQQKDSVWDWTDD' A
#
# COMPACT_ATOMS: atom_id res chain seq x y z
N MET A 1 -25.46 -19.54 9.77
CA MET A 1 -24.17 -20.14 9.36
C MET A 1 -23.28 -18.99 8.94
N SER A 2 -22.24 -18.71 9.73
CA SER A 2 -21.18 -17.77 9.40
C SER A 2 -20.50 -18.22 8.10
N SER A 3 -20.35 -17.30 7.16
CA SER A 3 -19.42 -17.42 6.04
C SER A 3 -18.73 -16.08 5.87
N ASP A 4 -18.16 -15.61 6.98
CA ASP A 4 -16.94 -14.83 6.96
C ASP A 4 -15.82 -15.73 6.41
N GLU A 5 -14.76 -15.11 5.88
CA GLU A 5 -13.47 -15.74 5.58
C GLU A 5 -13.26 -16.36 4.19
N GLU A 6 -13.70 -15.67 3.14
CA GLU A 6 -12.94 -15.69 1.87
C GLU A 6 -12.61 -14.24 1.48
N PHE A 7 -12.15 -13.43 2.44
CA PHE A 7 -11.48 -12.17 2.18
C PHE A 7 -10.09 -12.52 1.62
N TRP A 8 -10.07 -12.98 0.38
CA TRP A 8 -8.87 -13.19 -0.39
C TRP A 8 -7.99 -11.97 -0.18
N HIS A 9 -6.83 -12.20 0.42
CA HIS A 9 -5.72 -11.28 0.49
C HIS A 9 -5.37 -10.87 -0.95
N GLU A 10 -6.12 -9.91 -1.52
CA GLU A 10 -5.72 -9.15 -2.68
C GLU A 10 -4.47 -8.43 -2.23
N LYS A 11 -3.32 -9.07 -2.47
CA LYS A 11 -1.99 -8.50 -2.28
C LYS A 11 -2.05 -7.13 -2.89
N ASN A 12 -2.16 -6.08 -2.07
CA ASN A 12 -2.41 -4.70 -2.46
C ASN A 12 -1.71 -4.39 -3.79
N VAL A 13 -2.42 -4.55 -4.92
CA VAL A 13 -1.88 -4.27 -6.26
C VAL A 13 -1.99 -2.78 -6.53
N TYR A 14 -2.41 -2.00 -5.54
CA TYR A 14 -2.63 -0.57 -5.66
C TYR A 14 -1.80 0.13 -4.59
N CYS A 15 -1.13 1.18 -5.00
CA CYS A 15 -0.35 2.00 -4.09
C CYS A 15 -1.28 2.74 -3.13
N LYS A 16 -1.03 2.63 -1.82
CA LYS A 16 -1.84 3.31 -0.80
C LYS A 16 -1.82 4.85 -0.91
N TYR A 17 -0.84 5.41 -1.61
CA TYR A 17 -0.65 6.85 -1.75
C TYR A 17 -1.30 7.43 -3.01
N CYS A 18 -1.02 6.82 -4.15
CA CYS A 18 -1.44 7.34 -5.47
C CYS A 18 -2.66 6.59 -6.03
N GLY A 19 -3.01 5.41 -5.48
CA GLY A 19 -4.02 4.53 -6.05
C GLY A 19 -3.61 3.83 -7.35
N SER A 20 -2.42 4.10 -7.89
CA SER A 20 -1.94 3.48 -9.12
C SER A 20 -1.60 2.01 -8.93
N LYS A 21 -1.80 1.24 -10.01
CA LYS A 21 -1.49 -0.19 -10.03
C LYS A 21 0.01 -0.44 -9.85
N LEU A 22 0.38 -1.12 -8.79
CA LEU A 22 1.70 -1.64 -8.51
C LEU A 22 1.99 -2.82 -9.44
N THR A 23 3.20 -2.84 -9.99
CA THR A 23 3.73 -4.06 -10.60
C THR A 23 3.99 -5.09 -9.48
N GLN A 24 3.69 -6.35 -9.78
CA GLN A 24 3.80 -7.44 -8.82
C GLN A 24 5.19 -7.42 -8.17
N ASN A 25 5.24 -7.43 -6.83
CA ASN A 25 6.44 -7.31 -5.99
C ASN A 25 6.99 -5.89 -5.72
N GLN A 26 6.27 -4.82 -6.09
CA GLN A 26 6.60 -3.45 -5.68
C GLN A 26 5.71 -2.99 -4.51
N LYS A 27 6.27 -2.22 -3.57
CA LYS A 27 5.51 -1.60 -2.46
C LYS A 27 4.92 -0.23 -2.83
N TYR A 28 5.52 0.47 -3.77
CA TYR A 28 5.14 1.84 -4.15
C TYR A 28 5.08 1.98 -5.68
N CYS A 29 4.18 2.82 -6.18
CA CYS A 29 3.96 3.03 -7.62
C CYS A 29 5.07 3.89 -8.25
N SER A 30 5.72 4.72 -7.44
CA SER A 30 6.68 5.74 -7.86
C SER A 30 7.55 6.14 -6.68
N GLU A 31 8.72 6.71 -6.95
CA GLU A 31 9.64 7.24 -5.93
C GLU A 31 9.00 8.32 -5.06
N GLU A 32 8.08 9.13 -5.61
CA GLU A 32 7.35 10.13 -4.81
C GLU A 32 6.53 9.48 -3.68
N CYS A 33 5.87 8.35 -3.96
CA CYS A 33 5.09 7.62 -2.95
C CYS A 33 6.00 6.93 -1.92
N GLN A 34 7.18 6.49 -2.34
CA GLN A 34 8.19 5.96 -1.43
C GLN A 34 8.73 7.07 -0.50
N GLN A 35 9.01 8.26 -1.03
CA GLN A 35 9.46 9.40 -0.23
C GLN A 35 8.39 9.85 0.76
N LYS A 36 7.12 9.91 0.34
CA LYS A 36 6.00 10.17 1.26
C LYS A 36 5.94 9.15 2.39
N ASP A 37 6.24 7.88 2.14
CA ASP A 37 6.31 6.87 3.20
C ASP A 37 7.48 7.10 4.16
N SER A 38 8.66 7.47 3.66
CA SER A 38 9.84 7.75 4.48
C SER A 38 9.78 9.06 5.26
N VAL A 39 9.03 10.06 4.78
CA VAL A 39 8.94 11.38 5.44
C VAL A 39 8.09 11.35 6.71
N TRP A 40 7.14 10.43 6.83
CA TRP A 40 6.24 10.33 8.01
C TRP A 40 6.90 9.72 9.25
N ASP A 41 8.18 9.36 9.19
CA ASP A 41 8.94 8.81 10.34
C ASP A 41 9.47 9.90 11.30
N TRP A 42 9.36 11.20 10.95
CA TRP A 42 10.01 12.31 11.69
C TRP A 42 9.10 13.49 12.06
N THR A 43 7.82 13.28 12.38
CA THR A 43 7.00 14.34 13.01
C THR A 43 6.23 13.81 14.22
N ASP A 44 6.99 13.52 15.27
CA ASP A 44 6.55 13.60 16.68
C ASP A 44 7.44 14.67 17.32
N ASP A 45 7.00 15.94 17.26
CA ASP A 45 7.44 17.07 18.09
C ASP A 45 6.19 17.78 18.62
#